data_AF-A0A2V2AQN6-F1
#
_entry.id   AF-A0A2V2AQN6-F1
#
_cell.length_a   1.000
_cell.length_b   1.000
_cell.length_c   1.000
_cell.angle_alpha   90.00
_cell.angle_beta   90.00
_cell.angle_gamma   90.00
#
_symmetry.space_group_name_H-M   'P 1'
#
loop_
_entity.id
_entity.type
_entity.pdbx_description
1 polymer ?
#
loop_
_entity_poly.entity_id
_entity_poly.type
_entity_poly.pdbx_seq_one_letter_code
_entity_poly.pdbx_strand_id
1 'polypeptide(L)'
;MRTLESIRAAVLFLALSAPVVSSCAALEDAGAGYPKAVLADRDSLVRSWGAGGSEVALKADGSFESKGVGFGKEDCREGVPDPGAGSWSSFDTGQGVTRVQLKFGTGCFGSLWVGTIDGVTVLWRETSPEKREFTSLK
;
A
#
# COMPACT_ATOMS: atom_id res chain seq x y z
N MET A 1 -68.01 31.49 -19.65
CA MET A 1 -67.95 30.98 -21.04
C MET A 1 -67.24 29.63 -21.03
N ARG A 2 -67.91 28.59 -21.53
CA ARG A 2 -67.36 27.28 -21.93
C ARG A 2 -66.50 27.51 -23.22
N THR A 3 -65.54 26.70 -23.68
CA THR A 3 -65.45 25.23 -23.81
C THR A 3 -64.12 24.86 -24.53
N LEU A 4 -63.74 23.55 -24.53
CA LEU A 4 -63.00 22.78 -25.58
C LEU A 4 -61.45 22.97 -25.61
N GLU A 5 -60.53 21.99 -25.73
CA GLU A 5 -60.47 20.57 -26.15
C GLU A 5 -59.23 19.90 -25.49
N SER A 6 -59.29 18.69 -24.93
CA SER A 6 -58.93 17.40 -25.54
C SER A 6 -57.66 17.36 -26.42
N ILE A 7 -56.52 16.94 -25.86
CA ILE A 7 -55.44 16.26 -26.61
C ILE A 7 -54.97 15.03 -25.82
N ARG A 8 -55.06 13.86 -26.47
CA ARG A 8 -54.50 12.57 -26.05
C ARG A 8 -53.00 12.52 -26.37
N ALA A 9 -52.19 12.09 -25.41
CA ALA A 9 -50.91 11.39 -25.62
C ALA A 9 -50.62 10.68 -24.29
N ALA A 10 -50.90 9.38 -24.11
CA ALA A 10 -50.13 8.24 -24.61
C ALA A 10 -48.62 8.35 -24.31
N VAL A 11 -48.10 7.26 -23.74
CA VAL A 11 -46.77 6.69 -23.96
C VAL A 11 -45.81 6.68 -22.74
N LEU A 12 -45.45 5.43 -22.42
CA LEU A 12 -44.25 4.91 -21.75
C LEU A 12 -44.16 4.93 -20.22
N PHE A 13 -44.59 3.81 -19.63
CA PHE A 13 -43.87 3.15 -18.54
C PHE A 13 -42.42 2.90 -18.99
N LEU A 14 -41.50 3.78 -18.62
CA LEU A 14 -40.07 3.51 -18.70
C LEU A 14 -39.67 2.72 -17.47
N ALA A 15 -39.48 1.42 -17.69
CA ALA A 15 -38.70 0.56 -16.83
C ALA A 15 -37.29 1.17 -16.68
N LEU A 16 -36.95 1.64 -15.49
CA LEU A 16 -35.56 1.83 -15.08
C LEU A 16 -35.24 0.79 -14.03
N SER A 17 -34.80 -0.36 -14.55
CA SER A 17 -33.95 -1.33 -13.89
C SER A 17 -32.76 -0.61 -13.24
N ALA A 18 -32.82 -0.39 -11.92
CA ALA A 18 -31.64 -0.06 -11.14
C ALA A 18 -30.90 -1.36 -10.82
N PRO A 19 -29.62 -1.50 -11.21
CA PRO A 19 -28.87 -2.72 -11.08
C PRO A 19 -28.71 -3.07 -9.59
N VAL A 20 -29.02 -4.32 -9.26
CA VAL A 20 -28.64 -4.95 -8.00
C VAL A 20 -27.14 -4.79 -7.90
N VAL A 21 -26.68 -3.95 -6.96
CA VAL A 21 -25.27 -3.72 -6.73
C VAL A 21 -24.68 -5.07 -6.32
N SER A 22 -24.03 -5.73 -7.26
CA SER A 22 -23.22 -6.92 -7.04
C SER A 22 -22.09 -6.50 -6.11
N SER A 23 -22.36 -6.56 -4.81
CA SER A 23 -21.34 -6.43 -3.78
C SER A 23 -20.44 -7.63 -3.94
N CYS A 24 -19.38 -7.48 -4.74
CA CYS A 24 -18.23 -8.37 -4.69
C CYS A 24 -17.57 -8.16 -3.32
N ALA A 25 -18.16 -8.75 -2.29
CA ALA A 25 -17.47 -9.09 -1.06
C ALA A 25 -16.51 -10.25 -1.42
N ALA A 26 -15.40 -9.89 -2.06
CA ALA A 26 -14.29 -10.78 -2.28
C ALA A 26 -13.13 -10.22 -1.45
N LEU A 27 -12.94 -10.80 -0.26
CA LEU A 27 -11.65 -11.27 0.27
C LEU A 27 -11.80 -11.40 1.81
N GLU A 28 -12.28 -12.55 2.25
CA GLU A 28 -11.86 -13.09 3.54
C GLU A 28 -10.94 -14.26 3.24
N ASP A 29 -9.66 -13.96 3.02
CA ASP A 29 -8.59 -14.96 3.08
C ASP A 29 -7.93 -14.82 4.45
N ALA A 30 -8.25 -15.76 5.33
CA ALA A 30 -7.80 -15.83 6.72
C ALA A 30 -6.36 -16.36 6.84
N GLY A 31 -5.43 -15.77 6.08
CA GLY A 31 -4.00 -15.96 6.20
C GLY A 31 -3.36 -14.59 6.41
N ALA A 32 -2.81 -14.35 7.61
CA ALA A 32 -2.16 -13.10 8.07
C ALA A 32 -2.38 -11.94 7.10
N GLY A 33 -3.57 -11.31 7.17
CA GLY A 33 -4.08 -10.42 6.12
C GLY A 33 -2.99 -9.49 5.60
N TYR A 34 -2.78 -9.52 4.28
CA TYR A 34 -1.82 -8.62 3.62
C TYR A 34 -2.01 -7.19 4.14
N PRO A 35 -0.93 -6.46 4.44
CA PRO A 35 -1.06 -5.12 4.98
C PRO A 35 -1.89 -4.27 4.04
N LYS A 36 -2.94 -3.62 4.57
CA LYS A 36 -3.78 -2.74 3.77
C LYS A 36 -2.97 -1.50 3.42
N ALA A 37 -2.76 -1.27 2.14
CA ALA A 37 -2.09 -0.09 1.60
C ALA A 37 -2.64 1.21 2.18
N VAL A 38 -1.76 2.13 2.56
CA VAL A 38 -2.14 3.47 3.02
C VAL A 38 -1.20 4.54 2.47
N LEU A 39 -1.74 5.75 2.36
CA LEU A 39 -0.94 6.97 2.22
C LEU A 39 -0.44 7.40 3.60
N ALA A 40 0.80 7.85 3.67
CA ALA A 40 1.42 8.36 4.87
C ALA A 40 2.24 9.62 4.56
N ASP A 41 2.12 10.60 5.45
CA ASP A 41 2.96 11.79 5.43
C ASP A 41 4.40 11.42 5.76
N ARG A 42 5.37 12.05 5.08
CA ARG A 42 6.80 11.80 5.30
C ARG A 42 7.19 11.89 6.77
N ASP A 43 6.67 12.87 7.50
CA ASP A 43 7.02 13.10 8.90
C ASP A 43 6.52 11.99 9.82
N SER A 44 5.38 11.36 9.48
CA SER A 44 4.87 10.19 10.21
C SER A 44 5.78 8.95 10.06
N LEU A 45 6.64 8.95 9.04
CA LEU A 45 7.56 7.86 8.75
C LEU A 45 8.87 7.97 9.53
N VAL A 46 9.19 9.15 10.06
CA VAL A 46 10.43 9.44 10.79
C VAL A 46 10.39 8.82 12.19
N ARG A 47 10.83 7.57 12.28
CA ARG A 47 10.93 6.78 13.51
C ARG A 47 11.70 5.49 13.25
N SER A 48 11.94 4.75 14.33
CA SER A 48 12.36 3.35 14.23
C SER A 48 11.16 2.43 14.04
N TRP A 49 11.34 1.47 13.13
CA TRP A 49 10.41 0.43 12.74
C TRP A 49 11.07 -0.91 13.02
N GLY A 50 10.39 -1.83 13.71
CA GLY A 50 11.05 -3.08 14.09
C GLY A 50 10.12 -4.26 14.29
N ALA A 51 10.63 -5.46 14.01
CA ALA A 51 10.01 -6.73 14.34
C ALA A 51 11.04 -7.87 14.28
N GLY A 52 10.99 -8.82 15.23
CA GLY A 52 11.70 -10.10 15.09
C GLY A 52 13.23 -10.02 14.90
N GLY A 53 13.88 -8.96 15.40
CA GLY A 53 15.32 -8.74 15.23
C GLY A 53 15.72 -7.95 13.97
N SER A 54 14.74 -7.59 13.15
CA SER A 54 14.87 -6.66 12.03
C SER A 54 14.48 -5.24 12.46
N GLU A 55 15.23 -4.23 12.03
CA GLU A 55 14.99 -2.82 12.33
C GLU A 55 15.32 -1.92 11.15
N VAL A 56 14.53 -0.86 10.97
CA VAL A 56 14.81 0.28 10.08
C VAL A 56 14.51 1.57 10.83
N ALA A 57 15.49 2.47 10.93
CA ALA A 57 15.31 3.80 11.49
C ALA A 57 15.34 4.85 10.37
N LEU A 58 14.21 5.51 10.11
CA LEU A 58 14.11 6.61 9.14
C LEU A 58 14.27 7.94 9.88
N LYS A 59 15.22 8.77 9.44
CA LYS A 59 15.53 10.07 10.08
C LYS A 59 14.99 11.24 9.25
N ALA A 60 14.69 12.35 9.93
CA ALA A 60 14.09 13.54 9.31
C ALA A 60 14.97 14.14 8.19
N ASP A 61 16.29 14.07 8.36
CA ASP A 61 17.30 14.53 7.39
C ASP A 61 17.35 13.69 6.10
N GLY A 62 16.54 12.62 6.00
CA GLY A 62 16.53 11.73 4.85
C GLY A 62 17.59 10.63 4.92
N SER A 63 18.33 10.49 6.02
CA SER A 63 19.19 9.32 6.27
C SER A 63 18.41 8.18 6.92
N PHE A 64 18.87 6.94 6.74
CA PHE A 64 18.34 5.79 7.46
C PHE A 64 19.45 4.83 7.93
N GLU A 65 19.11 4.01 8.92
CA GLU A 65 19.89 2.87 9.37
C GLU A 65 19.02 1.61 9.32
N SER A 66 19.62 0.45 9.02
CA SER A 66 18.95 -0.85 8.98
C SER A 66 19.78 -1.92 9.65
N LYS A 67 19.11 -2.90 10.22
CA LYS A 67 19.74 -4.10 10.78
C LYS A 67 18.84 -5.30 10.55
N GLY A 68 19.41 -6.38 10.03
CA GLY A 68 18.71 -7.65 9.92
C GLY A 68 17.53 -7.60 8.96
N VAL A 69 17.50 -6.63 8.04
CA VAL A 69 16.48 -6.55 6.98
C VAL A 69 17.08 -7.12 5.70
N GLY A 70 16.50 -8.21 5.22
CA GLY A 70 16.92 -8.83 3.96
C GLY A 70 16.46 -8.02 2.76
N PHE A 71 17.30 -7.10 2.26
CA PHE A 71 17.14 -6.50 0.94
C PHE A 71 17.72 -7.46 -0.11
N GLY A 72 16.92 -8.45 -0.48
CA GLY A 72 17.35 -9.61 -1.28
C GLY A 72 17.76 -9.29 -2.72
N LYS A 73 17.82 -10.34 -3.56
CA LYS A 73 18.24 -10.28 -4.97
C LYS A 73 17.49 -9.24 -5.80
N GLU A 74 16.20 -9.05 -5.51
CA GLU A 74 15.29 -8.13 -6.20
C GLU A 74 15.71 -6.66 -6.02
N ASP A 75 16.26 -6.32 -4.85
CA ASP A 75 16.63 -4.96 -4.47
C ASP A 75 18.12 -4.66 -4.74
N CYS A 76 18.99 -5.64 -4.44
CA CYS A 76 20.43 -5.38 -4.33
C CYS A 76 21.34 -6.35 -5.08
N ARG A 77 20.81 -7.15 -6.01
CA ARG A 77 21.52 -8.27 -6.67
C ARG A 77 21.98 -9.33 -5.67
N GLU A 78 22.15 -10.55 -6.17
CA GLU A 78 22.52 -11.70 -5.34
C GLU A 78 23.91 -11.50 -4.70
N GLY A 79 24.02 -11.80 -3.40
CA GLY A 79 25.30 -11.75 -2.67
C GLY A 79 25.70 -10.38 -2.10
N VAL A 80 24.86 -9.35 -2.20
CA VAL A 80 25.12 -8.05 -1.56
C VAL A 80 24.56 -8.05 -0.12
N PRO A 81 25.41 -7.96 0.91
CA PRO A 81 24.95 -7.90 2.30
C PRO A 81 24.19 -6.59 2.58
N ASP A 82 23.29 -6.61 3.57
CA ASP A 82 22.62 -5.40 4.09
C ASP A 82 23.70 -4.36 4.44
N PRO A 83 23.77 -3.24 3.71
CA PRO A 83 24.82 -2.26 3.94
C PRO A 83 24.51 -1.37 5.15
N GLY A 84 23.35 -1.57 5.80
CA GLY A 84 23.04 -1.11 7.15
C GLY A 84 22.73 0.39 7.29
N ALA A 85 22.97 1.18 6.24
CA ALA A 85 22.65 2.61 6.23
C ALA A 85 22.58 3.18 4.80
N GLY A 86 21.96 4.36 4.69
CA GLY A 86 21.89 5.10 3.43
C GLY A 86 20.97 6.32 3.51
N SER A 87 20.37 6.66 2.37
CA SER A 87 19.37 7.73 2.26
C SER A 87 17.99 7.16 1.91
N TRP A 88 16.91 7.74 2.40
CA TRP A 88 15.55 7.34 2.09
C TRP A 88 14.71 8.48 1.52
N SER A 89 13.68 8.10 0.77
CA SER A 89 12.62 8.99 0.31
C SER A 89 11.27 8.26 0.35
N SER A 90 10.18 9.02 0.40
CA SER A 90 8.83 8.49 0.30
C SER A 90 8.07 9.17 -0.83
N PHE A 91 7.18 8.44 -1.49
CA PHE A 91 6.31 8.98 -2.52
C PHE A 91 5.01 8.18 -2.64
N ASP A 92 3.95 8.87 -3.01
CA ASP A 92 2.69 8.27 -3.45
C ASP A 92 2.91 7.59 -4.80
N THR A 93 2.48 6.33 -4.93
CA THR A 93 2.56 5.60 -6.19
C THR A 93 1.42 5.88 -7.16
N GLY A 94 0.46 6.73 -6.77
CA GLY A 94 -0.78 6.98 -7.51
C GLY A 94 -1.83 5.88 -7.33
N GLN A 95 -1.55 4.88 -6.47
CA GLN A 95 -2.45 3.77 -6.16
C GLN A 95 -2.98 3.83 -4.72
N GLY A 96 -2.86 4.98 -4.05
CA GLY A 96 -3.27 5.14 -2.66
C GLY A 96 -2.33 4.45 -1.66
N VAL A 97 -1.07 4.23 -2.05
CA VAL A 97 -0.05 3.63 -1.19
C VAL A 97 1.23 4.46 -1.23
N THR A 98 1.81 4.70 -0.06
CA THR A 98 3.14 5.29 0.05
C THR A 98 4.20 4.20 -0.08
N ARG A 99 5.16 4.42 -0.99
CA ARG A 99 6.40 3.63 -1.07
C ARG A 99 7.52 4.39 -0.39
N VAL A 100 8.27 3.70 0.47
CA VAL A 100 9.55 4.14 1.02
C VAL A 100 10.66 3.50 0.19
N GLN A 101 11.44 4.34 -0.48
CA GLN A 101 12.62 3.92 -1.23
C GLN A 101 13.87 4.17 -0.40
N LEU A 102 14.63 3.11 -0.17
CA LEU A 102 15.92 3.13 0.48
C LEU A 102 16.99 3.08 -0.60
N LYS A 103 17.96 3.99 -0.53
CA LYS A 103 19.14 3.99 -1.37
C LYS A 103 20.35 3.68 -0.52
N PHE A 104 20.96 2.56 -0.81
CA PHE A 104 22.17 2.10 -0.16
C PHE A 104 23.38 2.38 -1.06
N GLY A 105 24.40 3.07 -0.52
CA GLY A 105 25.71 3.24 -1.14
C GLY A 105 25.74 3.29 -2.67
N THR A 106 26.67 2.57 -3.31
CA THR A 106 26.76 2.50 -4.77
C THR A 106 25.82 1.43 -5.34
N GLY A 107 24.60 1.87 -5.71
CA GLY A 107 23.76 1.20 -6.70
C GLY A 107 22.78 0.14 -6.20
N CYS A 108 22.59 0.02 -4.89
CA CYS A 108 21.62 -0.91 -4.28
C CYS A 108 20.42 -0.10 -3.75
N PHE A 109 19.20 -0.58 -4.03
CA PHE A 109 17.97 0.13 -3.66
C PHE A 109 16.97 -0.85 -3.07
N GLY A 110 16.42 -0.53 -1.90
CA GLY A 110 15.39 -1.31 -1.24
C GLY A 110 14.05 -0.60 -1.33
N SER A 111 12.97 -1.36 -1.43
CA SER A 111 11.61 -0.81 -1.33
C SER A 111 10.87 -1.39 -0.13
N LEU A 112 10.24 -0.50 0.63
CA LEU A 112 9.25 -0.84 1.65
C LEU A 112 7.95 -0.12 1.29
N TRP A 113 6.83 -0.71 1.66
CA TRP A 113 5.49 -0.17 1.48
C TRP A 113 4.91 0.21 2.82
N VAL A 114 4.12 1.28 2.85
CA VAL A 114 3.36 1.63 4.05
C VAL A 114 2.00 0.93 4.01
N GLY A 115 1.67 0.23 5.08
CA GLY A 115 0.39 -0.46 5.21
C GLY A 115 -0.13 -0.45 6.63
N THR A 116 -1.27 -1.11 6.83
CA THR A 116 -1.83 -1.34 8.17
C THR A 116 -2.15 -2.82 8.39
N ILE A 117 -1.85 -3.32 9.58
CA ILE A 117 -2.23 -4.64 10.09
C ILE A 117 -2.93 -4.40 11.42
N ASP A 118 -4.19 -4.84 11.55
CA ASP A 118 -5.00 -4.66 12.76
C ASP A 118 -5.04 -3.20 13.27
N GLY A 119 -5.07 -2.24 12.32
CA GLY A 119 -5.07 -0.80 12.62
C GLY A 119 -3.70 -0.21 12.98
N VAL A 120 -2.66 -1.04 13.06
CA VAL A 120 -1.28 -0.59 13.31
C VAL A 120 -0.58 -0.32 11.98
N THR A 121 -0.05 0.88 11.80
CA THR A 121 0.79 1.23 10.64
C THR A 121 2.08 0.42 10.68
N VAL A 122 2.45 -0.13 9.53
CA VAL A 122 3.66 -0.93 9.36
C VAL A 122 4.41 -0.52 8.10
N LEU A 123 5.73 -0.65 8.12
CA LEU A 123 6.52 -0.79 6.91
C LEU A 123 6.58 -2.27 6.55
N TRP A 124 6.28 -2.61 5.30
CA TRP A 124 6.25 -4.01 4.89
C TRP A 124 6.85 -4.20 3.51
N ARG A 125 7.23 -5.44 3.20
CA ARG A 125 7.69 -5.85 1.89
C ARG A 125 7.27 -7.28 1.62
N GLU A 126 7.02 -7.59 0.36
CA GLU A 126 6.91 -8.98 -0.06
C GLU A 126 8.29 -9.63 0.01
N THR A 127 8.31 -10.88 0.48
CA THR A 127 9.50 -11.73 0.54
C THR A 127 9.38 -12.93 -0.39
N SER A 128 8.15 -13.31 -0.76
CA SER A 128 7.88 -14.28 -1.82
C SER A 128 6.52 -13.99 -2.45
N PRO A 129 6.49 -13.41 -3.67
CA PRO A 129 5.23 -13.17 -4.38
C PRO A 129 4.47 -14.46 -4.67
N GLU A 130 5.18 -15.53 -5.05
CA GLU A 130 4.59 -16.84 -5.36
C GLU A 130 3.90 -17.48 -4.15
N LYS A 131 4.52 -17.34 -2.96
CA LYS A 131 3.98 -17.89 -1.71
C LYS A 131 3.09 -16.89 -0.96
N ARG A 132 2.95 -15.68 -1.50
CA ARG A 132 2.26 -14.56 -0.85
C ARG A 132 2.77 -14.31 0.58
N GLU A 133 4.09 -14.29 0.73
CA GLU A 133 4.75 -14.04 2.01
C GLU A 133 5.27 -12.61 2.08
N PHE A 134 5.20 -12.01 3.27
CA PHE A 134 5.72 -10.67 3.53
C PHE A 134 6.39 -10.57 4.89
N THR A 135 7.26 -9.59 5.04
CA THR A 135 7.78 -9.13 6.34
C THR A 135 7.19 -7.76 6.65
N SER A 136 6.89 -7.50 7.92
CA SER A 136 6.41 -6.19 8.39
C SER A 136 7.21 -5.73 9.61
N LEU A 137 7.38 -4.40 9.73
CA LEU A 137 8.08 -3.68 10.78
C LEU A 137 7.09 -2.68 11.38
N LYS A 138 6.92 -2.68 12.70
CA LYS A 138 5.91 -1.89 13.42
C LYS A 138 6.49 -0.65 14.09
#